data_AF-X0ZT89-F1
#
_entry.id   AF-X0ZT89-F1
#
_cell.length_a   1.000
_cell.length_b   1.000
_cell.length_c   1.000
_cell.angle_alpha   90.00
_cell.angle_beta   90.00
_cell.angle_gamma   90.00
#
_symmetry.space_group_name_H-M   'P 1'
#
loop_
_entity.id
_entity.type
_entity.pdbx_description
1 polymer ?
#
loop_
_entity_poly.entity_id
_entity_poly.type
_entity_poly.pdbx_seq_one_letter_code
_entity_poly.pdbx_strand_id
1 'polypeptide(L)' 'MNEIFYEMFKDMPRQGPGKPEYTKKALSFCSLPDNPIILDIGCGTGAQTIALAENTNCKITAVDNHKPFLEELIKKSKRP' A
#
# COMPACT_ATOMS: atom_id res chain seq x y z
N MET A 1 13.00 9.60 11.78
CA MET A 1 11.88 10.50 11.41
C MET A 1 11.22 10.93 12.70
N ASN A 2 10.87 12.21 12.86
CA ASN A 2 10.32 12.72 14.12
C ASN A 2 8.81 12.46 14.20
N GLU A 3 8.26 12.45 15.41
CA GLU A 3 6.82 12.20 15.66
C GLU A 3 5.90 13.16 14.90
N ILE A 4 6.31 14.43 14.77
CA ILE A 4 5.55 15.46 14.04
C ILE A 4 5.31 15.04 12.59
N PHE A 5 6.28 14.41 11.94
CA PHE A 5 6.11 13.92 10.58
C PHE A 5 4.97 12.90 10.52
N TYR A 6 4.98 11.87 11.37
CA TYR A 6 3.96 10.83 11.34
C TYR A 6 2.57 11.38 11.71
N GLU A 7 2.49 12.29 12.67
CA GLU A 7 1.25 12.99 13.03
C GLU A 7 0.65 13.76 11.86
N MET A 8 1.48 14.44 11.05
CA MET A 8 0.99 15.14 9.86
C MET A 8 0.44 14.18 8.80
N PHE A 9 1.04 12.99 8.65
CA PHE A 9 0.78 12.09 7.53
C PHE A 9 -0.21 10.95 7.84
N LYS A 10 -0.53 10.68 9.11
CA LYS A 10 -1.36 9.53 9.52
C LYS A 10 -2.80 9.60 9.00
N ASP A 11 -3.39 10.79 8.98
CA ASP A 11 -4.79 10.99 8.59
C ASP A 11 -4.94 11.28 7.09
N MET A 12 -3.83 11.37 6.36
CA MET A 12 -3.88 11.53 4.92
C MET A 12 -4.31 10.22 4.23
N PRO A 13 -5.09 10.30 3.14
CA PRO A 13 -5.46 9.12 2.37
C PRO A 13 -4.25 8.39 1.77
N ARG A 14 -3.11 9.09 1.64
CA ARG A 14 -1.82 8.58 1.15
C ARG A 14 -0.67 9.42 1.71
N GLN A 15 0.47 8.79 2.01
CA GLN A 15 1.67 9.44 2.60
C GLN A 15 2.64 10.00 1.54
N GLY A 16 2.17 10.17 0.30
CA GLY A 16 2.95 10.67 -0.84
C GLY A 16 2.05 10.87 -2.07
N PRO A 17 2.59 11.39 -3.19
CA PRO A 17 1.83 11.53 -4.43
C PRO A 17 1.37 10.18 -4.98
N GLY A 18 0.20 10.13 -5.62
CA GLY A 18 -0.27 8.95 -6.35
C GLY A 18 -1.78 8.75 -6.31
N LYS A 19 -2.27 7.89 -7.20
CA LYS A 19 -3.68 7.49 -7.29
C LYS A 19 -3.80 6.01 -7.69
N PRO A 20 -4.92 5.33 -7.40
CA PRO A 20 -5.13 3.93 -7.78
C PRO A 20 -4.90 3.65 -9.28
N GLU A 21 -5.27 4.60 -10.15
CA GLU A 21 -5.10 4.45 -11.60
C GLU A 21 -3.62 4.36 -12.01
N TYR A 22 -2.73 5.00 -11.25
CA TYR A 22 -1.29 4.95 -11.52
C TYR A 22 -0.72 3.58 -11.12
N THR A 23 -1.19 3.00 -10.01
CA THR A 23 -0.84 1.61 -9.63
C THR A 23 -1.32 0.64 -10.72
N LYS A 24 -2.58 0.75 -11.15
CA LYS A 24 -3.13 -0.07 -12.24
C LYS A 24 -2.37 0.09 -13.54
N LYS A 25 -1.99 1.33 -13.90
CA LYS A 25 -1.20 1.60 -15.10
C LYS A 25 0.19 0.98 -15.01
N ALA A 26 0.85 1.09 -13.86
CA ALA A 26 2.14 0.44 -13.63
C ALA A 26 2.05 -1.09 -13.78
N LEU A 27 1.03 -1.71 -13.17
CA LEU A 27 0.75 -3.14 -13.31
C LEU A 27 0.57 -3.57 -14.78
N SER A 28 -0.07 -2.74 -15.62
CA SER A 28 -0.30 -3.05 -17.04
C SER A 28 0.99 -3.19 -17.87
N PHE A 29 2.12 -2.69 -17.36
CA PHE A 29 3.42 -2.85 -18.01
C PHE A 29 4.17 -4.12 -17.57
N CYS A 30 3.67 -4.83 -16.56
CA CYS A 30 4.30 -6.02 -16.01
C CYS A 30 3.67 -7.29 -16.59
N SER A 31 4.50 -8.25 -17.03
CA SER A 31 4.05 -9.63 -17.23
C SER A 31 4.10 -10.37 -15.90
N LEU A 32 2.93 -10.56 -15.28
CA LEU A 32 2.82 -11.20 -13.97
C LEU A 32 2.40 -12.68 -14.12
N PRO A 33 2.88 -13.58 -13.24
CA PRO A 33 2.31 -14.92 -13.12
C PRO A 33 0.89 -14.85 -12.54
N ASP A 34 0.12 -15.94 -12.62
CA ASP A 34 -1.28 -15.99 -12.17
C ASP A 34 -1.49 -15.64 -10.69
N ASN A 35 -0.51 -15.95 -9.84
CA ASN A 35 -0.55 -15.67 -8.40
C ASN A 35 0.77 -15.02 -7.95
N PRO A 36 0.99 -13.72 -8.24
CA PRO A 36 2.25 -13.08 -7.95
C PRO A 36 2.43 -12.90 -6.45
N ILE A 37 3.68 -13.04 -5.99
CA ILE A 37 4.10 -12.71 -4.63
C ILE A 37 4.75 -11.33 -4.68
N ILE A 38 4.16 -10.36 -3.99
CA ILE A 38 4.54 -8.95 -4.06
C ILE A 38 5.11 -8.50 -2.71
N LEU A 39 6.17 -7.71 -2.75
CA LEU A 39 6.71 -6.99 -1.60
C LEU A 39 6.51 -5.48 -1.82
N ASP A 40 5.75 -4.83 -0.94
CA ASP A 40 5.53 -3.37 -0.95
C ASP A 40 6.37 -2.73 0.17
N ILE A 41 7.43 -2.00 -0.21
CA ILE A 41 8.41 -1.43 0.72
C ILE A 41 8.11 0.06 0.95
N GLY A 42 7.98 0.45 2.22
CA GLY A 42 7.56 1.80 2.60
C GLY A 42 6.07 1.98 2.32
N CYS A 43 5.26 0.99 2.72
CA CYS A 43 3.88 0.92 2.29
C CYS A 43 2.99 2.03 2.90
N GLY A 44 3.45 2.71 3.94
CA GLY A 44 2.65 3.67 4.68
C GLY A 44 1.35 3.04 5.18
N THR A 45 0.27 3.82 5.17
CA THR A 45 -1.08 3.34 5.51
C THR A 45 -1.73 2.48 4.41
N GLY A 46 -0.96 2.13 3.38
CA GLY A 46 -1.25 1.08 2.40
C GLY A 46 -2.17 1.44 1.24
N ALA A 47 -2.29 2.72 0.88
CA ALA A 47 -3.17 3.14 -0.22
C ALA A 47 -2.83 2.48 -1.58
N GLN A 48 -1.55 2.33 -1.91
CA GLN A 48 -1.09 1.56 -3.08
C GLN A 48 -1.15 0.06 -2.84
N THR A 49 -0.94 -0.42 -1.61
CA THR A 49 -1.03 -1.84 -1.26
C THR A 49 -2.43 -2.40 -1.52
N ILE A 50 -3.47 -1.67 -1.12
CA ILE A 50 -4.87 -2.02 -1.41
C ILE A 50 -5.12 -1.99 -2.92
N ALA A 51 -4.66 -0.94 -3.62
CA ALA A 51 -4.81 -0.87 -5.07
C ALA A 51 -4.11 -2.02 -5.82
N LEU A 52 -2.96 -2.51 -5.31
CA LEU A 52 -2.30 -3.72 -5.83
C LEU A 52 -3.18 -4.95 -5.64
N ALA A 53 -3.75 -5.14 -4.44
CA ALA A 53 -4.61 -6.27 -4.12
C ALA A 53 -5.93 -6.27 -4.93
N GLU A 54 -6.52 -5.09 -5.17
CA GLU A 54 -7.74 -4.96 -5.97
C GLU A 54 -7.54 -5.26 -7.47
N ASN A 55 -6.31 -5.17 -7.97
CA ASN A 55 -5.99 -5.33 -9.39
C ASN A 55 -5.20 -6.61 -9.71
N THR A 56 -4.91 -7.45 -8.72
CA THR A 56 -4.16 -8.70 -8.90
C THR A 56 -4.62 -9.78 -7.91
N ASN A 57 -4.62 -11.04 -8.34
CA ASN A 57 -4.84 -12.17 -7.43
C ASN A 57 -3.52 -12.56 -6.75
N CYS A 58 -3.02 -11.69 -5.86
CA CYS A 58 -1.67 -11.77 -5.33
C CYS A 58 -1.60 -12.10 -3.84
N LYS A 59 -0.40 -12.46 -3.38
CA LYS A 59 -0.01 -12.42 -1.98
C LYS A 59 0.93 -11.24 -1.76
N ILE A 60 0.54 -10.27 -0.92
CA ILE A 60 1.36 -9.09 -0.63
C ILE A 60 1.97 -9.19 0.76
N THR A 61 3.28 -8.98 0.86
CA THR A 61 3.98 -8.61 2.09
C THR A 61 4.21 -7.11 2.06
N ALA A 62 3.57 -6.36 2.96
CA ALA A 62 3.74 -4.92 3.09
C ALA A 62 4.65 -4.60 4.28
N VAL A 63 5.68 -3.78 4.06
CA VAL A 63 6.65 -3.41 5.10
C VAL A 63 6.76 -1.89 5.21
N ASP A 64 6.79 -1.42 6.45
CA ASP A 64 7.01 -0.03 6.79
C ASP A 64 7.75 0.04 8.14
N ASN A 65 8.52 1.10 8.36
CA ASN A 65 9.25 1.27 9.61
C ASN A 65 8.38 1.90 10.72
N HIS A 66 7.16 2.34 10.40
CA HIS A 66 6.24 2.94 11.35
C HIS A 66 5.03 2.02 11.63
N LYS A 67 5.05 1.36 12.79
CA LYS A 67 4.02 0.40 13.20
C LYS A 67 2.57 0.93 13.12
N PRO A 68 2.24 2.16 13.55
CA PRO A 68 0.88 2.70 13.41
C PRO A 68 0.34 2.72 11.98
N PHE A 69 1.20 2.93 10.98
CA PHE A 69 0.79 2.85 9.57
C PHE A 69 0.40 1.43 9.16
N LEU A 70 1.15 0.43 9.62
CA LEU A 70 0.82 -0.98 9.38
C LEU A 70 -0.49 -1.39 10.07
N GLU A 71 -0.76 -0.87 11.27
CA GLU A 71 -2.03 -1.09 11.97
C GLU A 71 -3.21 -0.53 11.17
N GLU A 72 -3.05 0.66 10.58
CA GLU A 72 -4.07 1.26 9.72
C GLU A 72 -4.27 0.48 8.42
N LEU A 73 -3.19 0.02 7.79
CA LEU A 73 -3.27 -0.87 6.63
C LEU A 73 -4.03 -2.16 6.96
N ILE A 74 -3.75 -2.81 8.09
CA ILE A 74 -4.46 -4.02 8.53
C ILE A 74 -5.95 -3.76 8.74
N LYS A 75 -6.34 -2.59 9.27
CA LYS A 75 -7.75 -2.21 9.40
C LYS A 75 -8.42 -2.08 8.03
N LYS A 76 -7.76 -1.45 7.06
CA LYS A 76 -8.26 -1.28 5.69
C LYS A 76 -8.36 -2.61 4.95
N SER A 77 -7.39 -3.52 5.13
CA SER A 77 -7.35 -4.82 4.44
C SER A 77 -8.41 -5.81 4.93
N LYS A 78 -9.06 -5.54 6.07
CA LYS A 78 -10.13 -6.36 6.65
C LYS A 78 -11.54 -5.89 6.29
N ARG A 79 -11.68 -4.77 5.58
CA ARG A 79 -12.98 -4.28 5.12
C ARG A 79 -13.42 -5.12 3.91
N PRO A 80 -14.69 -5.59 3.89
CA PRO A 80 -15.21 -6.45 2.83
C PRO A 80 -15.25 -5.76 1.47
#